data_AF-A0A8H6IMU5-F1
#
_entry.id   AF-A0A8H6IMU5-F1
#
_cell.length_a   1.000
_cell.length_b   1.000
_cell.length_c   1.000
_cell.angle_alpha   90.00
_cell.angle_beta   90.00
_cell.angle_gamma   90.00
#
_symmetry.space_group_name_H-M   'P 1'
#
loop_
_entity.id
_entity.type
_entity.pdbx_description
1 polymer ?
#
loop_
_entity_poly.entity_id
_entity_poly.type
_entity_poly.pdbx_seq_one_letter_code
_entity_poly.pdbx_strand_id
1 'polypeptide(L)'
;MRDFLFVGLDVDTFQGYEQLLPDQQLHIGLSTLDTRDLDDAFSNPGSTDRNQLITSYQLTAGNSQYCRRASNRFPFGTSQPTTIEELKAKVESLIPLGRDIVLVSHGTNSDFKIIQQLNIDLPSRALFVVDTNKAAQFPLRLCYRYGLAKLLGVLKIPFANLHAAGNDARFCLQALLMLVVRDAEQQPSSFPEALVQLFRDVAQAPRPPTAGEIQAPIHEANREAKLQKRLRKKAKRAARRQQRMIQRSQQGNVATDTNKVETSEDTD
;
A
#
# COMPACT_ATOMS: atom_id res chain seq x y z
N MET A 1 -13.02 -29.10 5.13
CA MET A 1 -12.14 -28.84 3.95
C MET A 1 -10.95 -29.83 3.98
N ARG A 2 -10.20 -30.09 2.89
CA ARG A 2 -8.88 -30.76 3.05
C ARG A 2 -7.92 -29.80 3.76
N ASP A 3 -7.02 -30.36 4.56
CA ASP A 3 -6.16 -29.59 5.46
C ASP A 3 -4.87 -29.14 4.77
N PHE A 4 -4.83 -27.88 4.34
CA PHE A 4 -3.70 -27.25 3.66
C PHE A 4 -3.37 -25.88 4.27
N LEU A 5 -2.12 -25.44 4.05
CA LEU A 5 -1.70 -24.07 4.31
C LEU A 5 -1.38 -23.38 2.98
N PHE A 6 -2.17 -22.38 2.60
CA PHE A 6 -1.83 -21.52 1.47
C PHE A 6 -0.77 -20.52 1.93
N VAL A 7 0.32 -20.43 1.19
CA VAL A 7 1.43 -19.52 1.47
C VAL A 7 1.59 -18.57 0.29
N GLY A 8 1.21 -17.32 0.46
CA GLY A 8 1.54 -16.22 -0.44
C GLY A 8 3.03 -15.88 -0.33
N LEU A 9 3.72 -15.75 -1.45
CA LEU A 9 5.13 -15.37 -1.51
C LEU A 9 5.34 -14.30 -2.59
N ASP A 10 6.08 -13.27 -2.22
CA ASP A 10 6.58 -12.24 -3.12
C ASP A 10 7.97 -11.82 -2.65
N VAL A 11 8.84 -11.44 -3.60
CA VAL A 11 10.16 -10.88 -3.31
C VAL A 11 10.28 -9.60 -4.09
N ASP A 12 10.67 -8.52 -3.44
CA ASP A 12 10.95 -7.27 -4.13
C ASP A 12 12.38 -6.82 -3.82
N THR A 13 13.11 -6.47 -4.88
CA THR A 13 14.54 -6.22 -4.84
C THR A 13 14.85 -4.84 -5.42
N PHE A 14 15.81 -4.13 -4.84
CA PHE A 14 16.21 -2.83 -5.34
C PHE A 14 17.22 -2.93 -6.50
N GLN A 15 18.18 -3.85 -6.41
CA GLN A 15 19.25 -4.01 -7.39
C GLN A 15 18.96 -5.09 -8.46
N GLY A 16 17.77 -5.70 -8.44
CA GLY A 16 17.33 -6.70 -9.41
C GLY A 16 17.43 -8.16 -8.92
N TYR A 17 17.06 -9.08 -9.80
CA TYR A 17 16.72 -10.47 -9.46
C TYR A 17 17.72 -11.53 -9.98
N GLU A 18 18.70 -11.13 -10.80
CA GLU A 18 19.57 -12.09 -11.47
C GLU A 18 20.62 -12.70 -10.52
N GLN A 19 21.23 -11.87 -9.67
CA GLN A 19 22.23 -12.30 -8.71
C GLN A 19 21.97 -11.65 -7.35
N LEU A 20 22.06 -12.46 -6.30
CA LEU A 20 22.05 -12.00 -4.92
C LEU A 20 23.40 -11.38 -4.58
N LEU A 21 23.40 -10.08 -4.31
CA LEU A 21 24.59 -9.34 -3.88
C LEU A 21 24.70 -9.36 -2.34
N PRO A 22 25.93 -9.29 -1.78
CA PRO A 22 26.12 -9.23 -0.33
C PRO A 22 25.42 -8.05 0.36
N ASP A 23 25.32 -6.91 -0.33
CA ASP A 23 24.67 -5.67 0.13
C ASP A 23 23.30 -5.44 -0.54
N GLN A 24 22.69 -6.51 -1.08
CA GLN A 24 21.38 -6.45 -1.70
C GLN A 24 20.34 -5.87 -0.74
N GLN A 25 19.58 -4.91 -1.22
CA GLN A 25 18.41 -4.38 -0.52
C GLN A 25 17.19 -5.09 -1.07
N LEU A 26 16.56 -5.90 -0.23
CA LEU A 26 15.38 -6.66 -0.62
C LEU A 26 14.43 -6.84 0.55
N HIS A 27 13.19 -7.13 0.23
CA HIS A 27 12.23 -7.65 1.19
C HIS A 27 11.53 -8.89 0.66
N ILE A 28 11.33 -9.85 1.57
CA ILE A 28 10.55 -11.06 1.34
C ILE A 28 9.21 -10.88 2.03
N GLY A 29 8.15 -11.05 1.27
CA GLY A 29 6.79 -11.08 1.74
C GLY A 29 6.30 -12.50 1.88
N LEU A 30 5.70 -12.81 3.02
CA LEU A 30 4.96 -14.04 3.23
C LEU A 30 3.55 -13.70 3.67
N SER A 31 2.57 -14.45 3.22
CA SER A 31 1.23 -14.42 3.81
C SER A 31 0.70 -15.83 3.93
N THR A 32 -0.06 -16.12 4.97
CA THR A 32 -0.58 -17.46 5.24
C THR A 32 -2.10 -17.41 5.36
N LEU A 33 -2.76 -18.38 4.74
CA LEU A 33 -4.19 -18.63 4.86
C LEU A 33 -4.38 -20.11 5.18
N ASP A 34 -4.79 -20.41 6.41
CA ASP A 34 -4.98 -21.77 6.87
C ASP A 34 -6.41 -22.24 6.55
N THR A 35 -6.54 -23.41 5.92
CA THR A 35 -7.86 -23.98 5.63
C THR A 35 -8.66 -24.33 6.88
N ARG A 36 -7.99 -24.53 8.03
CA ARG A 36 -8.65 -24.81 9.31
C ARG A 36 -9.38 -23.58 9.84
N ASP A 37 -8.77 -22.40 9.70
CA ASP A 37 -9.40 -21.13 10.07
C ASP A 37 -10.56 -20.80 9.11
N LEU A 38 -10.43 -21.16 7.83
CA LEU A 38 -11.53 -21.07 6.87
C LEU A 38 -12.70 -22.00 7.22
N ASP A 39 -12.41 -23.24 7.62
CA ASP A 39 -13.43 -24.24 8.01
C ASP A 39 -14.18 -23.81 9.28
N ASP A 40 -13.46 -23.26 10.27
CA ASP A 40 -14.07 -22.66 11.45
C ASP A 40 -14.94 -21.45 11.07
N ALA A 41 -14.39 -20.53 10.28
CA ALA A 41 -15.09 -19.30 9.94
C ALA A 41 -16.26 -19.52 8.96
N PHE A 42 -16.30 -20.67 8.28
CA PHE A 42 -17.44 -21.17 7.52
C PHE A 42 -18.51 -21.78 8.43
N SER A 43 -18.10 -22.61 9.38
CA SER A 43 -19.00 -23.27 10.35
C SER A 43 -19.59 -22.29 11.36
N ASN A 44 -18.83 -21.25 11.71
CA ASN A 44 -19.14 -20.23 12.71
C ASN A 44 -18.98 -18.82 12.11
N PRO A 45 -19.94 -18.30 11.31
CA PRO A 45 -19.76 -17.06 10.57
C PRO A 45 -19.51 -15.77 11.38
N GLY A 46 -19.70 -15.82 12.70
CA GLY A 46 -19.45 -14.70 13.62
C GLY A 46 -18.22 -14.84 14.52
N SER A 47 -17.47 -15.96 14.46
CA SER A 47 -16.35 -16.21 15.39
C SER A 47 -15.07 -15.45 15.02
N THR A 48 -14.84 -15.21 13.73
CA THR A 48 -13.53 -14.78 13.22
C THR A 48 -13.66 -13.57 12.30
N ASP A 49 -12.89 -12.52 12.59
CA ASP A 49 -12.74 -11.36 11.71
C ASP A 49 -12.10 -11.78 10.39
N ARG A 50 -12.77 -11.49 9.27
CA ARG A 50 -12.33 -11.86 7.93
C ARG A 50 -10.97 -11.27 7.57
N ASN A 51 -10.60 -10.14 8.17
CA ASN A 51 -9.28 -9.54 7.99
C ASN A 51 -8.14 -10.38 8.59
N GLN A 52 -8.43 -11.19 9.61
CA GLN A 52 -7.45 -11.97 10.37
C GLN A 52 -7.22 -13.35 9.77
N LEU A 53 -8.07 -13.81 8.85
CA LEU A 53 -7.94 -15.10 8.15
C LEU A 53 -6.68 -15.18 7.27
N ILE A 54 -6.13 -14.03 6.86
CA ILE A 54 -4.82 -13.97 6.22
C ILE A 54 -3.85 -13.27 7.18
N THR A 55 -2.80 -13.97 7.57
CA THR A 55 -1.69 -13.40 8.34
C THR A 55 -0.56 -13.04 7.40
N SER A 56 0.05 -11.87 7.56
CA SER A 56 1.08 -11.37 6.64
C SER A 56 2.36 -11.00 7.39
N TYR A 57 3.50 -11.28 6.77
CA TYR A 57 4.83 -11.04 7.29
C TYR A 57 5.68 -10.32 6.23
N GLN A 58 6.58 -9.45 6.68
CA GLN A 58 7.56 -8.81 5.82
C GLN A 58 8.94 -8.85 6.49
N LEU A 59 9.91 -9.44 5.80
CA LEU A 59 11.31 -9.48 6.21
C LEU A 59 12.09 -8.51 5.31
N THR A 60 12.87 -7.59 5.87
CA THR A 60 13.63 -6.59 5.10
C THR A 60 15.12 -6.71 5.38
N ALA A 61 15.92 -6.92 4.34
CA ALA A 61 17.38 -6.85 4.38
C ALA A 61 17.88 -5.60 3.65
N GLY A 62 18.79 -4.86 4.28
CA GLY A 62 19.32 -3.61 3.74
C GLY A 62 19.71 -2.61 4.83
N ASN A 63 20.07 -1.40 4.41
CA ASN A 63 20.42 -0.32 5.35
C ASN A 63 19.19 0.19 6.13
N SER A 64 19.44 0.90 7.24
CA SER A 64 18.38 1.37 8.15
C SER A 64 17.35 2.29 7.49
N GLN A 65 17.76 3.10 6.51
CA GLN A 65 16.85 3.97 5.76
C GLN A 65 15.93 3.16 4.84
N TYR A 66 16.47 2.14 4.17
CA TYR A 66 15.71 1.20 3.35
C TYR A 66 14.67 0.46 4.19
N CYS A 67 15.09 -0.18 5.28
CA CYS A 67 14.20 -0.94 6.16
C CYS A 67 13.09 -0.06 6.75
N ARG A 68 13.39 1.19 7.15
CA ARG A 68 12.37 2.14 7.64
C ARG A 68 11.35 2.49 6.56
N ARG A 69 11.79 2.72 5.32
CA ARG A 69 10.88 3.01 4.20
C ARG A 69 9.99 1.82 3.89
N ALA A 70 10.54 0.61 3.84
CA ALA A 70 9.79 -0.62 3.63
C ALA A 70 8.76 -0.87 4.75
N SER A 71 9.15 -0.65 6.01
CA SER A 71 8.24 -0.79 7.15
C SER A 71 7.06 0.18 7.10
N ASN A 72 7.27 1.43 6.69
CA ASN A 72 6.18 2.42 6.59
C ASN A 72 5.17 2.09 5.48
N ARG A 73 5.52 1.17 4.56
CA ARG A 73 4.68 0.75 3.45
C ARG A 73 3.89 -0.53 3.74
N PHE A 74 4.15 -1.20 4.86
CA PHE A 74 3.52 -2.47 5.23
C PHE A 74 2.44 -2.25 6.30
N PRO A 75 1.16 -2.02 5.93
CA PRO A 75 0.08 -1.74 6.88
C PRO A 75 -0.45 -2.99 7.62
N PHE A 76 -0.06 -4.20 7.21
CA PHE A 76 -0.60 -5.46 7.77
C PHE A 76 0.16 -5.98 8.98
N GLY A 77 1.13 -5.21 9.50
CA GLY A 77 1.91 -5.60 10.67
C GLY A 77 3.18 -4.78 10.82
N THR A 78 4.19 -5.39 11.45
CA THR A 78 5.52 -4.79 11.59
C THR A 78 6.51 -5.50 10.67
N SER A 79 7.20 -4.75 9.82
CA SER A 79 8.30 -5.29 9.03
C SER A 79 9.46 -5.64 9.94
N GLN A 80 10.06 -6.82 9.75
CA GLN A 80 11.17 -7.30 10.56
C GLN A 80 12.50 -7.05 9.83
N PRO A 81 13.33 -6.11 10.32
CA PRO A 81 14.68 -5.96 9.80
C PRO A 81 15.50 -7.24 10.03
N THR A 82 16.31 -7.60 9.06
CA THR A 82 17.12 -8.82 9.07
C THR A 82 18.35 -8.67 8.20
N THR A 83 19.28 -9.60 8.33
CA THR A 83 20.41 -9.76 7.39
C THR A 83 20.08 -10.78 6.32
N ILE A 84 20.85 -10.80 5.22
CA ILE A 84 20.68 -11.77 4.13
C ILE A 84 20.89 -13.20 4.64
N GLU A 85 21.87 -13.38 5.53
CA GLU A 85 22.24 -14.65 6.13
C GLU A 85 21.14 -15.22 7.02
N GLU A 86 20.38 -14.37 7.69
CA GLU A 86 19.27 -14.77 8.57
C GLU A 86 17.95 -15.01 7.82
N LEU A 87 17.82 -14.59 6.56
CA LEU A 87 16.55 -14.67 5.82
C LEU A 87 16.02 -16.11 5.76
N LYS A 88 16.89 -17.07 5.47
CA LYS A 88 16.50 -18.49 5.38
C LYS A 88 15.86 -18.96 6.69
N ALA A 89 16.58 -18.81 7.80
CA ALA A 89 16.11 -19.25 9.11
C ALA A 89 14.80 -18.55 9.50
N LYS A 90 14.65 -17.25 9.20
CA LYS A 90 13.41 -16.53 9.49
C LYS A 90 12.24 -17.02 8.65
N VAL A 91 12.42 -17.20 7.34
CA VAL A 91 11.36 -17.74 6.47
C VAL A 91 10.92 -19.13 6.94
N GLU A 92 11.87 -20.00 7.27
CA GLU A 92 11.58 -21.35 7.76
C GLU A 92 10.88 -21.36 9.12
N SER A 93 11.17 -20.38 9.99
CA SER A 93 10.49 -20.25 11.29
C SER A 93 9.03 -19.80 11.17
N LEU A 94 8.69 -19.07 10.11
CA LEU A 94 7.34 -18.54 9.89
C LEU A 94 6.39 -19.58 9.27
N ILE A 95 6.92 -20.58 8.58
CA ILE A 95 6.13 -21.61 7.89
C ILE A 95 6.32 -22.95 8.60
N PRO A 96 5.31 -23.48 9.30
CA PRO A 96 5.43 -24.69 10.09
C PRO A 96 5.99 -25.88 9.29
N LEU A 97 6.91 -26.62 9.91
CA LEU A 97 7.40 -27.88 9.36
C LEU A 97 6.29 -28.95 9.43
N GLY A 98 6.20 -29.80 8.40
CA GLY A 98 5.25 -30.92 8.36
C GLY A 98 3.82 -30.56 7.94
N ARG A 99 3.56 -29.33 7.49
CA ARG A 99 2.29 -28.93 6.89
C ARG A 99 2.34 -29.06 5.37
N ASP A 100 1.29 -29.63 4.79
CA ASP A 100 1.07 -29.61 3.36
C ASP A 100 0.78 -28.17 2.90
N ILE A 101 1.64 -27.65 2.03
CA ILE A 101 1.60 -26.25 1.60
C ILE A 101 1.26 -26.11 0.12
N VAL A 102 0.44 -25.10 -0.19
CA VAL A 102 0.21 -24.60 -1.55
C VAL A 102 0.84 -23.22 -1.63
N LEU A 103 1.88 -23.09 -2.45
CA LEU A 103 2.56 -21.82 -2.66
C LEU A 103 1.78 -20.99 -3.68
N VAL A 104 1.54 -19.72 -3.37
CA VAL A 104 0.74 -18.79 -4.19
C VAL A 104 1.54 -17.54 -4.42
N SER A 105 1.51 -17.02 -5.64
CA SER A 105 2.43 -15.97 -6.06
C SER A 105 1.97 -15.34 -7.38
N HIS A 106 2.66 -14.31 -7.87
CA HIS A 106 2.23 -13.58 -9.07
C HIS A 106 3.40 -13.25 -10.01
N GLY A 107 3.58 -14.05 -11.08
CA GLY A 107 4.63 -13.80 -12.08
C GLY A 107 6.04 -14.16 -11.61
N THR A 108 6.20 -15.37 -11.06
CA THR A 108 7.27 -15.79 -10.13
C THR A 108 8.67 -16.05 -10.65
N ASN A 109 8.91 -15.96 -11.95
CA ASN A 109 10.17 -16.45 -12.50
C ASN A 109 11.38 -15.69 -11.93
N SER A 110 11.21 -14.44 -11.52
CA SER A 110 12.27 -13.62 -10.93
C SER A 110 12.43 -13.88 -9.43
N ASP A 111 11.33 -13.97 -8.69
CA ASP A 111 11.35 -14.16 -7.23
C ASP A 111 12.02 -15.48 -6.86
N PHE A 112 11.71 -16.53 -7.61
CA PHE A 112 12.26 -17.87 -7.35
C PHE A 112 13.77 -17.93 -7.57
N LYS A 113 14.36 -17.07 -8.43
CA LYS A 113 15.82 -16.97 -8.56
C LYS A 113 16.46 -16.51 -7.24
N ILE A 114 15.88 -15.50 -6.59
CA ILE A 114 16.39 -14.98 -5.32
C ILE A 114 16.16 -16.00 -4.19
N ILE A 115 14.98 -16.60 -4.12
CA ILE A 115 14.65 -17.64 -3.13
C ILE A 115 15.61 -18.84 -3.24
N GLN A 116 15.94 -19.27 -4.46
CA GLN A 116 16.91 -20.33 -4.71
C GLN A 116 18.32 -19.92 -4.26
N GLN A 117 18.76 -18.70 -4.57
CA GLN A 117 20.08 -18.20 -4.16
C GLN A 117 20.21 -18.02 -2.63
N LEU A 118 19.10 -17.79 -1.94
CA LEU A 118 19.02 -17.78 -0.47
C LEU A 118 18.94 -19.18 0.14
N ASN A 119 18.93 -20.24 -0.68
CA ASN A 119 18.74 -21.63 -0.27
C ASN A 119 17.46 -21.84 0.55
N ILE A 120 16.37 -21.14 0.20
CA ILE A 120 15.07 -21.29 0.82
C ILE A 120 14.28 -22.35 0.05
N ASP A 121 14.01 -23.48 0.69
CA ASP A 121 13.41 -24.66 0.04
C ASP A 121 11.87 -24.62 -0.03
N LEU A 122 11.26 -23.45 0.15
CA LEU A 122 9.81 -23.30 0.20
C LEU A 122 9.11 -23.75 -1.10
N PRO A 123 9.59 -23.41 -2.32
CA PRO A 123 9.01 -23.93 -3.56
C PRO A 123 9.11 -25.45 -3.70
N SER A 124 10.23 -26.05 -3.28
CA SER A 124 10.44 -27.51 -3.35
C SER A 124 9.61 -28.27 -2.33
N ARG A 125 9.23 -27.64 -1.22
CA ARG A 125 8.31 -28.20 -0.20
C ARG A 125 6.83 -28.08 -0.61
N ALA A 126 6.50 -27.25 -1.59
CA ALA A 126 5.12 -27.01 -1.99
C ALA A 126 4.53 -28.21 -2.75
N LEU A 127 3.33 -28.66 -2.37
CA LEU A 127 2.58 -29.66 -3.13
C LEU A 127 2.22 -29.11 -4.52
N PHE A 128 1.84 -27.84 -4.55
CA PHE A 128 1.49 -27.10 -5.76
C PHE A 128 1.99 -25.67 -5.67
N VAL A 129 2.34 -25.11 -6.82
CA VAL A 129 2.64 -23.69 -6.98
C VAL A 129 1.57 -23.08 -7.89
N VAL A 130 0.84 -22.12 -7.37
CA VAL A 130 -0.22 -21.39 -8.08
C VAL A 130 0.27 -20.00 -8.42
N ASP A 131 0.63 -19.81 -9.69
CA ASP A 131 0.93 -18.49 -10.24
C ASP A 131 -0.39 -17.79 -10.63
N THR A 132 -0.82 -16.83 -9.82
CA THR A 132 -2.07 -16.08 -10.02
C THR A 132 -2.09 -15.29 -11.32
N ASN A 133 -0.91 -14.94 -11.87
CA ASN A 133 -0.79 -14.28 -13.16
C ASN A 133 -1.30 -15.19 -14.30
N LYS A 134 -1.01 -16.50 -14.20
CA LYS A 134 -1.51 -17.55 -15.12
C LYS A 134 -2.92 -17.99 -14.75
N ALA A 135 -3.18 -18.23 -13.47
CA ALA A 135 -4.47 -18.72 -12.99
C ALA A 135 -5.62 -17.76 -13.33
N ALA A 136 -5.35 -16.46 -13.42
CA ALA A 136 -6.34 -15.46 -13.79
C ALA A 136 -6.87 -15.59 -15.23
N GLN A 137 -6.13 -16.22 -16.14
CA GLN A 137 -6.46 -16.19 -17.57
C GLN A 137 -7.81 -16.84 -17.89
N PHE A 138 -8.11 -17.98 -17.27
CA PHE A 138 -9.36 -18.70 -17.53
C PHE A 138 -10.56 -18.04 -16.85
N PRO A 139 -10.58 -17.81 -15.52
CA PRO A 139 -11.74 -17.22 -14.84
C PRO A 139 -12.07 -15.81 -15.34
N LEU A 140 -11.08 -15.03 -15.80
CA LEU A 140 -11.30 -13.68 -16.31
C LEU A 140 -11.32 -13.59 -17.84
N ARG A 141 -11.21 -14.72 -18.56
CA ARG A 141 -11.18 -14.81 -20.04
C ARG A 141 -10.17 -13.85 -20.67
N LEU A 142 -8.96 -13.83 -20.14
CA LEU A 142 -7.93 -12.86 -20.55
C LEU A 142 -7.14 -13.37 -21.76
N CYS A 143 -6.98 -12.50 -22.77
CA CYS A 143 -6.09 -12.73 -23.91
C CYS A 143 -4.62 -12.42 -23.60
N TYR A 144 -4.33 -11.76 -22.47
CA TYR A 144 -2.97 -11.51 -21.98
C TYR A 144 -2.93 -11.45 -20.45
N ARG A 145 -1.73 -11.58 -19.91
CA ARG A 145 -1.47 -11.61 -18.48
C ARG A 145 -1.49 -10.22 -17.86
N TYR A 146 -2.19 -10.06 -16.75
CA TYR A 146 -2.24 -8.80 -16.00
C TYR A 146 -1.13 -8.75 -14.96
N GLY A 147 -0.48 -7.60 -14.82
CA GLY A 147 0.30 -7.31 -13.61
C GLY A 147 -0.61 -7.15 -12.39
N LEU A 148 -0.03 -7.31 -11.20
CA LEU A 148 -0.78 -7.42 -9.95
C LEU A 148 -1.76 -6.26 -9.74
N ALA A 149 -1.31 -5.01 -9.90
CA ALA A 149 -2.16 -3.82 -9.75
C ALA A 149 -3.45 -3.88 -10.59
N LYS A 150 -3.32 -4.30 -11.86
CA LYS A 150 -4.45 -4.41 -12.78
C LYS A 150 -5.37 -5.57 -12.39
N LEU A 151 -4.79 -6.70 -11.99
CA LEU A 151 -5.56 -7.85 -11.51
C LEU A 151 -6.41 -7.47 -10.29
N LEU A 152 -5.82 -6.82 -9.28
CA LEU A 152 -6.53 -6.39 -8.07
C LEU A 152 -7.65 -5.40 -8.39
N GLY A 153 -7.41 -4.45 -9.29
CA GLY A 153 -8.43 -3.50 -9.74
C GLY A 153 -9.64 -4.19 -10.39
N VAL A 154 -9.40 -5.19 -11.25
CA VAL A 154 -10.47 -5.97 -11.91
C VAL A 154 -11.24 -6.84 -10.92
N LEU A 155 -10.54 -7.41 -9.94
CA LEU A 155 -11.14 -8.21 -8.87
C LEU A 155 -11.79 -7.37 -7.76
N LYS A 156 -11.69 -6.03 -7.85
CA LYS A 156 -12.18 -5.07 -6.86
C LYS A 156 -11.63 -5.32 -5.45
N ILE A 157 -10.38 -5.75 -5.37
CA ILE A 157 -9.67 -5.94 -4.10
C ILE A 157 -9.06 -4.58 -3.71
N PRO A 158 -9.32 -4.04 -2.50
CA PRO A 158 -8.71 -2.80 -2.06
C PRO A 158 -7.21 -2.99 -1.80
N PHE A 159 -6.37 -2.21 -2.47
CA PHE A 159 -4.92 -2.31 -2.34
C PHE A 159 -4.24 -0.95 -2.17
N ALA A 160 -3.01 -0.97 -1.66
CA ALA A 160 -2.11 0.18 -1.59
C ALA A 160 -0.68 -0.33 -1.41
N ASN A 161 0.30 0.55 -1.65
CA ASN A 161 1.71 0.27 -1.38
C ASN A 161 2.20 -1.06 -2.01
N LEU A 162 1.85 -1.32 -3.27
CA LEU A 162 2.51 -2.38 -4.07
C LEU A 162 4.02 -2.13 -4.11
N HIS A 163 4.84 -3.15 -4.35
CA HIS A 163 6.30 -3.13 -4.12
C HIS A 163 6.66 -3.03 -2.63
N ALA A 164 5.80 -3.62 -1.80
CA ALA A 164 6.12 -3.98 -0.43
C ALA A 164 5.76 -5.45 -0.34
N ALA A 165 6.78 -6.32 -0.36
CA ALA A 165 6.58 -7.71 -0.68
C ALA A 165 5.53 -8.39 0.22
N GLY A 166 5.46 -8.02 1.51
CA GLY A 166 4.44 -8.54 2.42
C GLY A 166 3.01 -8.20 2.01
N ASN A 167 2.79 -7.01 1.42
CA ASN A 167 1.50 -6.62 0.85
C ASN A 167 1.20 -7.44 -0.40
N ASP A 168 2.17 -7.55 -1.30
CA ASP A 168 2.00 -8.22 -2.58
C ASP A 168 1.70 -9.71 -2.39
N ALA A 169 2.38 -10.37 -1.45
CA ALA A 169 2.09 -11.74 -1.01
C ALA A 169 0.64 -11.89 -0.48
N ARG A 170 0.14 -10.92 0.31
CA ARG A 170 -1.25 -10.92 0.80
C ARG A 170 -2.23 -10.77 -0.36
N PHE A 171 -1.98 -9.79 -1.23
CA PHE A 171 -2.83 -9.50 -2.36
C PHE A 171 -2.86 -10.66 -3.37
N CYS A 172 -1.78 -11.44 -3.48
CA CYS A 172 -1.79 -12.69 -4.25
C CYS A 172 -2.79 -13.70 -3.69
N LEU A 173 -2.83 -13.91 -2.37
CA LEU A 173 -3.82 -14.80 -1.74
C LEU A 173 -5.25 -14.30 -1.92
N GLN A 174 -5.48 -12.99 -1.70
CA GLN A 174 -6.80 -12.40 -1.93
C GLN A 174 -7.22 -12.51 -3.40
N ALA A 175 -6.29 -12.30 -4.35
CA ALA A 175 -6.54 -12.49 -5.76
C ALA A 175 -6.92 -13.94 -6.07
N LEU A 176 -6.20 -14.93 -5.53
CA LEU A 176 -6.52 -16.34 -5.70
C LEU A 176 -7.95 -16.65 -5.23
N LEU A 177 -8.35 -16.18 -4.05
CA LEU A 177 -9.72 -16.36 -3.53
C LEU A 177 -10.77 -15.75 -4.47
N MET A 178 -10.54 -14.53 -4.96
CA MET A 178 -11.45 -13.91 -5.91
C MET A 178 -11.48 -14.62 -7.27
N LEU A 179 -10.37 -15.23 -7.72
CA LEU A 179 -10.36 -16.03 -8.93
C LEU A 179 -11.23 -17.29 -8.78
N VAL A 180 -11.21 -17.94 -7.61
CA VAL A 180 -12.12 -19.05 -7.29
C VAL A 180 -13.57 -18.57 -7.32
N VAL A 181 -13.86 -17.40 -6.74
CA VAL A 181 -15.20 -16.80 -6.80
C VAL A 181 -15.65 -16.56 -8.25
N ARG A 182 -14.77 -16.04 -9.12
CA ARG A 182 -15.09 -15.81 -10.54
C ARG A 182 -15.32 -17.08 -11.34
N ASP A 183 -14.62 -18.15 -10.99
CA ASP A 183 -14.81 -19.46 -11.60
C ASP A 183 -16.14 -20.07 -11.15
N ALA A 184 -16.45 -20.00 -9.85
CA ALA A 184 -17.72 -20.45 -9.29
C ALA A 184 -18.94 -19.69 -9.86
N GLU A 185 -18.83 -18.38 -10.08
CA GLU A 185 -19.88 -17.58 -10.75
C GLU A 185 -20.18 -18.08 -12.18
N GLN A 186 -19.21 -18.71 -12.85
CA GLN A 186 -19.40 -19.30 -14.18
C GLN A 186 -19.92 -20.75 -14.12
N GLN A 187 -19.85 -21.38 -12.95
CA GLN A 187 -20.30 -22.76 -12.71
C GLN A 187 -21.12 -22.84 -11.41
N PRO A 188 -22.32 -22.24 -11.33
CA PRO A 188 -23.02 -21.98 -10.08
C PRO A 188 -23.41 -23.26 -9.29
N SER A 189 -23.56 -24.39 -9.97
CA SER A 189 -23.95 -25.66 -9.35
C SER A 189 -22.81 -26.43 -8.69
N SER A 190 -21.56 -25.96 -8.82
CA SER A 190 -20.37 -26.70 -8.39
C SER A 190 -19.95 -26.41 -6.94
N PHE A 191 -20.41 -25.31 -6.34
CA PHE A 191 -19.92 -24.84 -5.04
C PHE A 191 -21.04 -24.36 -4.11
N PRO A 192 -20.92 -24.55 -2.79
CA PRO A 192 -21.85 -23.95 -1.83
C PRO A 192 -21.76 -22.42 -1.86
N GLU A 193 -22.90 -21.73 -2.02
CA GLU A 193 -22.97 -20.25 -2.08
C GLU A 193 -22.32 -19.57 -0.87
N ALA A 194 -22.55 -20.11 0.33
CA ALA A 194 -21.95 -19.58 1.56
C ALA A 194 -20.41 -19.62 1.55
N LEU A 195 -19.80 -20.61 0.89
CA LEU A 195 -18.34 -20.72 0.77
C LEU A 195 -17.81 -19.69 -0.23
N VAL A 196 -18.52 -19.51 -1.35
CA VAL A 196 -18.19 -18.48 -2.35
C VAL A 196 -18.27 -17.09 -1.72
N GLN A 197 -19.30 -16.83 -0.91
CA GLN A 197 -19.42 -15.56 -0.19
C GLN A 197 -18.30 -15.37 0.83
N LEU A 198 -17.94 -16.41 1.60
CA LEU A 198 -16.80 -16.37 2.51
C LEU A 198 -15.50 -15.97 1.80
N PHE A 199 -15.20 -16.60 0.67
CA PHE A 199 -13.99 -16.28 -0.11
C PHE A 199 -14.02 -14.84 -0.62
N ARG A 200 -15.18 -14.35 -1.07
CA ARG A 200 -15.35 -12.95 -1.46
C ARG A 200 -15.08 -12.00 -0.29
N ASP A 201 -15.65 -12.29 0.87
CA ASP A 201 -15.53 -11.45 2.07
C ASP A 201 -14.08 -11.36 2.54
N VAL A 202 -13.34 -12.47 2.56
CA VAL A 202 -11.92 -12.49 2.94
C VAL A 202 -11.06 -11.73 1.92
N ALA A 203 -11.34 -11.93 0.64
CA ALA A 203 -10.54 -11.32 -0.41
C ALA A 203 -10.77 -9.81 -0.54
N GLN A 204 -11.99 -9.35 -0.28
CA GLN A 204 -12.37 -7.93 -0.37
C GLN A 204 -12.37 -7.24 1.00
N ALA A 205 -11.92 -7.93 2.05
CA ALA A 205 -11.83 -7.39 3.39
C ALA A 205 -11.01 -6.08 3.39
N PRO A 206 -11.45 -5.05 4.14
CA PRO A 206 -10.83 -3.74 4.11
C PRO A 206 -9.40 -3.81 4.65
N ARG A 207 -8.43 -3.28 3.89
CA ARG A 207 -7.06 -3.14 4.39
C ARG A 207 -6.97 -2.07 5.48
N PRO A 208 -5.98 -2.16 6.39
CA PRO A 208 -5.66 -1.05 7.28
C PRO A 208 -5.22 0.20 6.49
N PRO A 209 -5.46 1.41 7.02
CA PRO A 209 -5.02 2.64 6.38
C PRO A 209 -3.49 2.73 6.39
N THR A 210 -2.93 3.27 5.31
CA THR A 210 -1.49 3.52 5.20
C THR A 210 -1.07 4.71 6.06
N ALA A 211 0.22 4.78 6.40
CA ALA A 211 0.76 5.94 7.11
C ALA A 211 0.50 7.27 6.36
N GLY A 212 0.51 7.25 5.03
CA GLY A 212 0.19 8.41 4.19
C GLY A 212 -1.28 8.84 4.33
N GLU A 213 -2.21 7.89 4.34
CA GLU A 213 -3.65 8.15 4.52
C GLU A 213 -3.97 8.67 5.93
N ILE A 214 -3.32 8.13 6.96
CA ILE A 214 -3.46 8.61 8.34
C ILE A 214 -2.97 10.06 8.46
N GLN A 215 -1.87 10.40 7.79
CA GLN A 215 -1.27 11.74 7.86
C GLN A 215 -1.90 12.77 6.90
N ALA A 216 -2.62 12.34 5.87
CA ALA A 216 -3.17 13.23 4.85
C ALA A 216 -4.03 14.38 5.42
N PRO A 217 -4.97 14.14 6.36
CA PRO A 217 -5.76 15.21 6.96
C PRO A 217 -4.90 16.23 7.72
N ILE A 218 -3.85 15.77 8.40
CA ILE A 218 -2.92 16.62 9.15
C ILE A 218 -2.12 17.49 8.18
N HIS A 219 -1.63 16.91 7.07
CA HIS A 219 -0.89 17.65 6.05
C HIS A 219 -1.77 18.68 5.34
N GLU A 220 -3.03 18.35 5.06
CA GLU A 220 -4.01 19.26 4.48
C GLU A 220 -4.30 20.43 5.42
N ALA A 221 -4.62 20.18 6.68
CA ALA A 221 -4.83 21.23 7.68
C ALA A 221 -3.61 22.15 7.81
N ASN A 222 -2.39 21.58 7.79
CA ASN A 222 -1.15 22.35 7.82
C ASN A 222 -0.94 23.21 6.56
N ARG A 223 -1.32 22.71 5.37
CA ARG A 223 -1.26 23.47 4.11
C ARG A 223 -2.25 24.62 4.14
N GLU A 224 -3.49 24.38 4.59
CA GLU A 224 -4.51 25.41 4.74
C GLU A 224 -4.09 26.49 5.73
N ALA A 225 -3.59 26.12 6.91
CA ALA A 225 -3.09 27.08 7.90
C ALA A 225 -1.95 27.95 7.35
N LYS A 226 -1.01 27.35 6.60
CA LYS A 226 0.05 28.09 5.91
C LYS A 226 -0.50 29.05 4.86
N LEU A 227 -1.49 28.63 4.08
CA LEU A 227 -2.15 29.47 3.09
C LEU A 227 -2.87 30.65 3.75
N GLN A 228 -3.67 30.40 4.78
CA GLN A 228 -4.36 31.44 5.55
C GLN A 228 -3.37 32.46 6.15
N LYS A 229 -2.25 31.99 6.72
CA LYS A 229 -1.19 32.86 7.24
C LYS A 229 -0.56 33.74 6.14
N ARG A 230 -0.35 33.20 4.94
CA ARG A 230 0.15 33.98 3.78
C ARG A 230 -0.87 35.02 3.31
N LEU A 231 -2.15 34.64 3.23
CA LEU A 231 -3.24 35.55 2.85
C LEU A 231 -3.37 36.70 3.86
N ARG A 232 -3.37 36.41 5.17
CA ARG A 232 -3.38 37.43 6.24
C ARG A 232 -2.20 38.38 6.14
N LYS A 233 -0.98 37.86 5.91
CA LYS A 233 0.22 38.70 5.70
C LYS A 233 0.10 39.59 4.46
N LYS A 234 -0.44 39.06 3.35
CA LYS A 234 -0.66 39.82 2.11
C LYS A 234 -1.69 40.93 2.32
N ALA A 235 -2.82 40.63 2.94
CA ALA A 235 -3.86 41.60 3.29
C ALA A 235 -3.31 42.71 4.19
N LYS A 236 -2.56 42.37 5.25
CA LYS A 236 -1.92 43.35 6.14
C LYS A 236 -0.94 44.27 5.39
N ARG A 237 -0.17 43.74 4.43
CA ARG A 237 0.73 44.53 3.58
C ARG A 237 -0.03 45.45 2.63
N ALA A 238 -1.13 44.97 2.04
CA ALA A 238 -1.99 45.78 1.17
C ALA A 238 -2.65 46.93 1.94
N ALA A 239 -3.23 46.66 3.11
CA ALA A 239 -3.84 47.68 3.97
C ALA A 239 -2.83 48.76 4.39
N ARG A 240 -1.60 48.37 4.77
CA ARG A 240 -0.51 49.32 5.07
C ARG A 240 -0.12 50.18 3.88
N ARG A 241 -0.12 49.63 2.66
CA ARG A 241 0.14 50.40 1.43
C ARG A 241 -0.97 51.40 1.15
N GLN A 242 -2.24 50.99 1.28
CA GLN A 242 -3.38 51.89 1.13
C GLN A 242 -3.36 53.03 2.15
N GLN A 243 -3.13 52.73 3.44
CA GLN A 243 -3.02 53.77 4.48
C GLN A 243 -1.91 54.80 4.17
N ARG A 244 -0.75 54.35 3.68
CA ARG A 244 0.34 55.25 3.26
C ARG A 244 -0.04 56.11 2.05
N MET A 245 -0.80 55.57 1.10
CA MET A 245 -1.27 56.34 -0.05
C MET A 245 -2.26 57.42 0.38
N ILE A 246 -3.22 57.08 1.26
CA ILE A 246 -4.21 58.02 1.79
C ILE A 246 -3.53 59.16 2.59
N GLN A 247 -2.55 58.84 3.44
CA GLN A 247 -1.79 59.85 4.18
C GLN A 247 -1.03 60.80 3.23
N ARG A 248 -0.41 60.27 2.17
CA ARG A 248 0.29 61.09 1.18
C ARG A 248 -0.66 62.03 0.41
N SER A 249 -1.84 61.54 0.03
CA SER A 249 -2.84 62.39 -0.64
C SER A 249 -3.42 63.46 0.28
N GLN A 250 -3.59 63.16 1.57
CA GLN A 250 -4.05 64.15 2.56
C GLN A 250 -2.99 65.21 2.86
N GLN A 251 -1.71 64.85 2.96
CA GLN A 251 -0.62 65.83 3.13
C GLN A 251 -0.36 66.67 1.86
N GLY A 252 -0.57 66.10 0.67
CA GLY A 252 -0.46 66.83 -0.60
C GLY A 252 -1.53 67.92 -0.76
N ASN A 253 -2.75 67.71 -0.27
CA ASN A 253 -3.81 68.73 -0.33
C ASN A 253 -3.61 69.87 0.68
N VAL A 254 -2.95 69.64 1.82
CA VAL A 254 -2.69 70.70 2.81
C VAL A 254 -1.62 71.68 2.34
N ALA A 255 -0.61 71.23 1.57
CA ALA A 255 0.44 72.10 1.04
C ALA A 255 -0.04 73.00 -0.11
N THR A 256 -1.12 72.64 -0.81
CA THR A 256 -1.68 73.44 -1.90
C THR A 256 -2.64 74.54 -1.43
N ASP A 257 -3.25 74.41 -0.25
CA ASP A 257 -4.14 75.44 0.31
C ASP A 257 -3.39 76.57 1.02
N THR A 258 -2.13 76.38 1.43
CA THR A 258 -1.30 77.43 2.06
C THR A 258 -0.68 78.43 1.09
N ASN A 259 -0.74 78.19 -0.24
CA ASN A 259 -0.14 79.08 -1.25
C ASN A 259 -1.14 79.98 -1.99
N LYS A 260 -2.36 80.17 -1.45
CA LYS A 260 -3.42 80.97 -2.09
C LYS A 260 -3.86 82.23 -1.33
N VAL A 261 -3.12 82.64 -0.31
CA VAL A 261 -3.36 83.89 0.43
C VAL A 261 -2.06 84.67 0.54
N GLU A 262 -1.68 85.38 -0.52
CA GLU A 262 -0.84 86.60 -0.50
C GLU A 262 -0.49 86.97 -1.95
N THR A 263 -1.27 87.89 -2.53
CA THR A 263 -0.83 88.97 -3.43
C THR A 263 -2.07 89.64 -4.05
N SER A 264 -2.63 90.62 -3.35
CA SER A 264 -3.46 91.69 -3.96
C SER A 264 -3.59 92.87 -2.98
N GLU A 265 -2.62 93.77 -3.02
CA GLU A 265 -2.53 95.15 -2.43
C GLU A 265 -1.11 95.60 -2.86
N ASP A 266 -0.79 96.73 -3.48
CA ASP A 266 -1.44 97.96 -3.90
C ASP A 266 -0.54 98.58 -4.99
N THR A 267 -1.11 99.23 -6.00
CA THR A 267 -0.45 100.36 -6.69
C THR A 267 -1.52 101.34 -7.18
N ASP A 268 -1.61 102.47 -6.49
CA ASP A 268 -1.90 103.78 -7.09
C ASP A 268 -0.72 104.23 -7.96
#